data_AF-X1M976-F1
#
_entry.id   AF-X1M976-F1
#
_cell.length_a   1.000
_cell.length_b   1.000
_cell.length_c   1.000
_cell.angle_alpha   90.00
_cell.angle_beta   90.00
_cell.angle_gamma   90.00
#
_symmetry.space_group_name_H-M   'P 1'
#
loop_
_entity.id
_entity.type
_entity.pdbx_description
1 polymer ?
#
loop_
_entity_poly.entity_id
_entity_poly.type
_entity_poly.pdbx_seq_one_letter_code
_entity_poly.pdbx_strand_id
1 'polypeptide(L)'
;KENVHATTANKLDGATVANTSQVIQVADDTPGTYYDAINFVDDQFGIAAVTREGGDVIIGSINIAGAGKVDANDGYLFQWLLALADEDYLNFNDVQVGLRIWYSI
;
A
#
# COMPACT_ATOMS: atom_id res chain seq x y z
N LYS A 1 6.57 9.31 -9.75
CA LYS A 1 5.34 8.61 -10.20
C LYS A 1 4.90 9.18 -11.56
N GLU A 2 4.42 8.37 -12.50
CA GLU A 2 4.04 8.85 -13.85
C GLU A 2 2.72 8.25 -14.36
N ASN A 3 2.00 9.04 -15.16
CA ASN A 3 0.77 8.65 -15.83
C ASN A 3 0.79 9.12 -17.29
N VAL A 4 1.87 8.80 -18.02
CA VAL A 4 2.08 9.22 -19.42
C VAL A 4 1.34 8.35 -20.43
N HIS A 5 0.68 7.28 -19.97
CA HIS A 5 -0.02 6.31 -20.80
C HIS A 5 -1.54 6.33 -20.64
N ALA A 6 -2.09 7.17 -19.77
CA ALA A 6 -3.53 7.39 -19.63
C ALA A 6 -3.90 8.85 -19.99
N THR A 7 -5.11 9.03 -20.53
CA THR A 7 -5.66 10.35 -20.90
C THR A 7 -6.51 10.98 -19.79
N THR A 8 -6.73 10.24 -18.71
CA THR A 8 -7.49 10.56 -17.50
C THR A 8 -6.57 10.53 -16.28
N ALA A 9 -7.06 11.09 -15.16
CA ALA A 9 -6.38 10.90 -13.89
C ALA A 9 -6.44 9.42 -13.52
N ASN A 10 -5.32 8.86 -13.05
CA ASN A 10 -5.23 7.46 -12.65
C ASN A 10 -4.94 7.38 -11.15
N LYS A 11 -5.69 6.53 -10.45
CA LYS A 11 -5.70 6.46 -9.00
C LYS A 11 -5.61 5.02 -8.54
N LEU A 12 -5.36 4.82 -7.25
CA LEU A 12 -5.45 3.51 -6.64
C LEU A 12 -6.92 3.16 -6.37
N ASP A 13 -7.36 2.04 -6.90
CA ASP A 13 -8.67 1.46 -6.59
C ASP A 13 -8.67 0.99 -5.13
N GLY A 14 -9.60 1.49 -4.31
CA GLY A 14 -9.70 1.18 -2.89
C GLY A 14 -10.91 0.34 -2.51
N ALA A 15 -11.49 -0.44 -3.43
CA ALA A 15 -12.64 -1.29 -3.12
C ALA A 15 -12.41 -2.17 -1.87
N THR A 16 -13.37 -2.15 -0.93
CA THR A 16 -13.23 -2.79 0.40
C THR A 16 -14.07 -4.08 0.51
N VAL A 17 -13.46 -5.22 0.22
CA VAL A 17 -13.93 -6.57 0.60
C VAL A 17 -12.77 -7.35 1.22
N ALA A 18 -12.94 -7.94 2.42
CA ALA A 18 -11.85 -8.60 3.14
C ALA A 18 -11.14 -9.67 2.29
N ASN A 19 -9.81 -9.71 2.34
CA ASN A 19 -8.95 -10.57 1.49
C ASN A 19 -9.02 -10.34 -0.03
N THR A 20 -9.82 -9.39 -0.50
CA THR A 20 -9.87 -8.94 -1.89
C THR A 20 -9.87 -7.41 -1.98
N SER A 21 -9.43 -6.74 -0.90
CA SER A 21 -9.30 -5.29 -0.83
C SER A 21 -7.88 -4.92 -1.24
N GLN A 22 -7.74 -3.73 -1.79
CA GLN A 22 -6.45 -3.07 -1.92
C GLN A 22 -5.88 -2.78 -0.53
N VAL A 23 -4.92 -3.59 -0.07
CA VAL A 23 -4.31 -3.46 1.27
C VAL A 23 -2.81 -3.74 1.22
N ILE A 24 -2.06 -3.21 2.19
CA ILE A 24 -0.80 -3.83 2.58
C ILE A 24 -1.11 -4.90 3.62
N GLN A 25 -0.66 -6.13 3.36
CA GLN A 25 -0.72 -7.23 4.30
C GLN A 25 0.62 -7.43 4.98
N VAL A 26 0.56 -8.00 6.18
CA VAL A 26 1.73 -8.44 6.95
C VAL A 26 1.60 -9.92 7.28
N ALA A 27 2.72 -10.62 7.29
CA ALA A 27 2.86 -11.95 7.85
C ALA A 27 4.10 -11.99 8.74
N ASP A 28 4.06 -12.81 9.77
CA ASP A 28 5.22 -13.25 10.52
C ASP A 28 6.19 -14.04 9.61
N ASP A 29 7.51 -14.01 9.89
CA ASP A 29 8.53 -14.59 9.01
C ASP A 29 8.56 -16.12 8.97
N THR A 30 7.85 -16.77 9.90
CA THR A 30 7.49 -18.18 9.81
C THR A 30 6.37 -18.32 8.78
N PRO A 31 6.43 -19.19 7.74
CA PRO A 31 5.47 -19.21 6.64
C PRO A 31 4.03 -19.27 7.17
N GLY A 32 3.41 -18.11 7.18
CA GLY A 32 2.23 -17.81 7.98
C GLY A 32 1.12 -17.22 7.14
N THR A 33 -0.03 -17.02 7.78
CA THR A 33 -1.19 -16.41 7.14
C THR A 33 -0.95 -14.90 7.02
N TYR A 34 -1.13 -14.33 5.83
CA TYR A 34 -1.13 -12.87 5.66
C TYR A 34 -2.39 -12.25 6.27
N TYR A 35 -2.20 -11.15 6.99
CA TYR A 35 -3.29 -10.38 7.58
C TYR A 35 -3.32 -8.97 7.00
N ASP A 36 -4.52 -8.47 6.73
CA ASP A 36 -4.73 -7.08 6.30
C ASP A 36 -4.22 -6.12 7.40
N ALA A 37 -3.25 -5.26 7.05
CA ALA A 37 -2.58 -4.37 7.98
C ALA A 37 -2.88 -2.89 7.70
N ILE A 38 -2.72 -2.46 6.45
CA ILE A 38 -3.00 -1.08 6.03
C ILE A 38 -4.04 -1.13 4.92
N ASN A 39 -5.24 -0.62 5.22
CA ASN A 39 -6.30 -0.50 4.23
C ASN A 39 -6.11 0.76 3.40
N PHE A 40 -6.30 0.64 2.09
CA PHE A 40 -6.35 1.79 1.20
C PHE A 40 -7.78 2.33 1.21
N VAL A 41 -7.90 3.65 1.18
CA VAL A 41 -9.16 4.31 0.87
C VAL A 41 -9.20 4.51 -0.64
N ASP A 42 -10.39 4.37 -1.23
CA ASP A 42 -10.60 4.65 -2.64
C ASP A 42 -10.14 6.07 -2.98
N ASP A 43 -9.52 6.25 -4.13
CA ASP A 43 -8.92 7.52 -4.57
C ASP A 43 -7.84 8.11 -3.64
N GLN A 44 -7.35 7.40 -2.61
CA GLN A 44 -6.40 7.94 -1.62
C GLN A 44 -5.10 8.45 -2.24
N PHE A 45 -4.71 7.88 -3.38
CA PHE A 45 -3.58 8.32 -4.16
C PHE A 45 -3.97 8.36 -5.63
N GLY A 46 -3.49 9.39 -6.32
CA GLY A 46 -3.62 9.49 -7.76
C GLY A 46 -2.55 10.35 -8.41
N ILE A 47 -2.58 10.36 -9.73
CA ILE A 47 -1.73 11.15 -10.62
C ILE A 47 -2.62 11.80 -11.67
N ALA A 48 -2.40 13.08 -11.95
CA ALA A 48 -3.14 13.77 -13.00
C ALA A 48 -2.83 13.18 -14.40
N ALA A 49 -3.74 13.37 -15.35
CA ALA A 49 -3.59 12.90 -16.72
C ALA A 49 -2.32 13.46 -17.38
N VAL A 50 -1.53 12.60 -18.04
CA VAL A 50 -0.37 12.99 -18.84
C VAL A 50 0.69 13.79 -18.03
N THR A 51 0.92 13.37 -16.79
CA THR A 51 1.90 14.03 -15.91
C THR A 51 2.96 13.08 -15.36
N ARG A 52 4.08 13.68 -14.94
CA ARG A 52 5.06 13.08 -14.06
C ARG A 52 5.16 13.95 -12.82
N GLU A 53 4.84 13.36 -11.68
CA GLU A 53 4.80 14.04 -10.39
C GLU A 53 5.89 13.44 -9.48
N GLY A 54 6.56 14.31 -8.73
CA GLY A 54 7.49 13.94 -7.67
C GLY A 54 6.93 14.31 -6.30
N GLY A 55 7.55 13.79 -5.25
CA GLY A 55 7.18 14.10 -3.87
C GLY A 55 6.94 12.86 -3.03
N ASP A 56 6.70 13.10 -1.75
CA ASP A 56 6.49 12.05 -0.77
C ASP A 56 5.02 11.67 -0.71
N VAL A 57 4.77 10.36 -0.65
CA VAL A 57 3.44 9.80 -0.44
C VAL A 57 3.51 8.92 0.78
N ILE A 58 2.61 9.18 1.74
CA ILE A 58 2.44 8.37 2.93
C ILE A 58 1.04 7.79 2.85
N ILE A 59 0.95 6.47 2.66
CA ILE A 59 -0.31 5.75 2.62
C ILE A 59 -0.47 5.03 3.94
N GLY A 60 -1.61 5.29 4.60
CA GLY A 60 -1.97 4.68 5.86
C GLY A 60 -1.39 5.38 7.10
N SER A 61 -2.19 5.37 8.16
CA SER A 61 -1.78 5.65 9.53
C SER A 61 -2.53 4.66 10.43
N ILE A 62 -2.15 3.39 10.32
CA ILE A 62 -2.82 2.31 11.03
C ILE A 62 -1.78 1.63 11.92
N ASN A 63 -2.15 1.45 13.19
CA ASN A 63 -1.36 0.65 14.09
C ASN A 63 -1.35 -0.80 13.58
N ILE A 64 -0.18 -1.30 13.20
CA ILE A 64 0.03 -2.67 12.70
C ILE A 64 0.31 -3.67 13.83
N ALA A 65 0.25 -3.24 15.10
CA ALA A 65 0.44 -4.13 16.23
C ALA A 65 -0.71 -5.13 16.39
N GLY A 66 -0.39 -6.39 16.66
CA GLY A 66 -1.39 -7.43 16.93
C GLY A 66 -0.89 -8.85 16.66
N ALA A 67 -1.62 -9.84 17.18
CA ALA A 67 -1.28 -11.25 17.01
C ALA A 67 -1.25 -11.65 15.53
N GLY A 68 -0.15 -12.26 15.09
CA GLY A 68 0.10 -12.62 13.68
C GLY A 68 0.45 -11.42 12.77
N LYS A 69 0.57 -10.22 13.36
CA LYS A 69 1.12 -9.01 12.76
C LYS A 69 2.40 -8.65 13.51
N VAL A 70 2.62 -7.38 13.85
CA VAL A 70 3.78 -6.97 14.66
C VAL A 70 3.43 -7.10 16.15
N ASP A 71 3.85 -8.17 16.80
CA ASP A 71 3.58 -8.41 18.23
C ASP A 71 4.85 -8.62 19.08
N ALA A 72 6.01 -8.77 18.45
CA ALA A 72 7.28 -8.94 19.13
C ALA A 72 8.47 -8.44 18.28
N ASN A 73 9.68 -8.63 18.80
CA ASN A 73 10.89 -8.45 18.00
C ASN A 73 11.07 -9.67 17.10
N ASP A 74 10.75 -9.52 15.83
CA ASP A 74 10.83 -10.59 14.84
C ASP A 74 11.07 -10.08 13.41
N GLY A 75 11.26 -11.01 12.47
CA GLY A 75 11.15 -10.75 11.04
C GLY A 75 9.68 -10.69 10.60
N TYR A 76 9.37 -9.79 9.68
CA TYR A 76 8.02 -9.67 9.12
C TYR A 76 8.06 -9.49 7.60
N LEU A 77 7.11 -10.11 6.92
CA LEU A 77 6.91 -10.05 5.49
C LEU A 77 5.77 -9.08 5.18
N PHE A 78 5.95 -8.23 4.17
CA PHE A 78 4.95 -7.27 3.72
C PHE A 78 4.64 -7.47 2.25
N GLN A 79 3.37 -7.38 1.88
CA GLN A 79 2.94 -7.40 0.48
C GLN A 79 1.81 -6.43 0.21
N TRP A 80 1.75 -5.91 -1.02
CA TRP A 80 0.58 -5.19 -1.51
C TRP A 80 -0.38 -6.19 -2.16
N LEU A 81 -1.54 -6.37 -1.56
CA LEU A 81 -2.60 -7.22 -2.11
C LEU A 81 -3.29 -6.51 -3.28
N LEU A 82 -3.33 -7.19 -4.43
CA LEU A 82 -3.91 -6.75 -5.73
C LEU A 82 -3.12 -5.69 -6.51
N ALA A 83 -2.66 -4.61 -5.88
CA ALA A 83 -1.94 -3.50 -6.53
C ALA A 83 -2.68 -2.92 -7.76
N LEU A 84 -3.99 -2.69 -7.62
CA LEU A 84 -4.88 -2.21 -8.67
C LEU A 84 -4.82 -0.69 -8.83
N ALA A 85 -5.07 -0.26 -10.05
CA ALA A 85 -5.30 1.13 -10.40
C ALA A 85 -6.66 1.24 -11.12
N ASP A 86 -7.23 2.44 -11.15
CA ASP A 86 -8.49 2.71 -11.87
C ASP A 86 -8.35 2.43 -13.38
N GLU A 87 -7.16 2.72 -13.92
CA GLU A 87 -6.76 2.37 -15.28
C GLU A 87 -5.83 1.13 -15.26
N ASP A 88 -5.34 0.70 -16.42
CA ASP A 88 -4.61 -0.57 -16.56
C ASP A 88 -3.39 -0.75 -15.63
N TYR A 89 -2.65 0.31 -15.33
CA TYR A 89 -1.48 0.27 -14.45
C TYR A 89 -1.05 1.67 -14.00
N LEU A 90 -0.26 1.72 -12.92
CA LEU A 90 0.34 2.93 -12.41
C LEU A 90 1.84 2.74 -12.17
N ASN A 91 2.67 3.62 -12.78
CA ASN A 91 4.12 3.47 -12.76
C ASN A 91 4.78 4.30 -11.65
N PHE A 92 5.44 3.59 -10.74
CA PHE A 92 6.26 4.15 -9.67
C PHE A 92 7.75 4.11 -10.06
N ASN A 93 8.19 5.11 -10.83
CA ASN A 93 9.61 5.27 -11.17
C ASN A 93 10.37 6.05 -10.11
N ASP A 94 11.60 5.62 -9.85
CA ASP A 94 12.57 6.28 -8.97
C ASP A 94 12.01 6.50 -7.54
N VAL A 95 11.28 5.51 -7.04
CA VAL A 95 10.62 5.58 -5.73
C VAL A 95 11.49 4.92 -4.66
N GLN A 96 11.72 5.66 -3.58
CA GLN A 96 12.17 5.08 -2.33
C GLN A 96 10.95 4.71 -1.48
N VAL A 97 10.86 3.44 -1.08
CA VAL A 97 9.80 2.94 -0.19
C VAL A 97 10.38 2.75 1.21
N GLY A 98 9.61 3.09 2.25
CA GLY A 98 10.00 2.87 3.65
C GLY A 98 8.78 2.67 4.55
N LEU A 99 8.96 1.86 5.60
CA LEU A 99 7.95 1.66 6.65
C LEU A 99 8.26 2.58 7.82
N ARG A 100 7.25 3.32 8.30
CA ARG A 100 7.37 4.15 9.50
C ARG A 100 6.66 3.47 10.65
N ILE A 101 7.43 3.05 11.65
CA ILE A 101 6.93 2.33 12.83
C ILE A 101 7.07 3.25 14.04
N TRP A 102 5.96 3.48 14.74
CA TRP A 102 5.95 4.17 16.03
C TRP A 102 5.78 3.12 17.13
N TYR A 103 6.58 3.21 18.19
CA TYR A 103 6.44 2.37 19.38
C TYR A 103 6.43 3.23 20.65
N SER A 104 5.77 2.75 21.70
CA SER A 104 5.84 3.28 23.07
C SER A 104 6.26 2.15 24.00
N ILE A 105 7.02 2.49 25.05
CA ILE A 105 7.34 1.62 26.18
C ILE A 105 6.22 1.72 27.21
#